data_AF-A0A0J9TM47-F1
#
_entry.id   AF-A0A0J9TM47-F1
#
_cell.length_a   1.000
_cell.length_b   1.000
_cell.length_c   1.000
_cell.angle_alpha   90.00
_cell.angle_beta   90.00
_cell.angle_gamma   90.00
#
_symmetry.space_group_name_H-M   'P 1'
#
loop_
_entity.id
_entity.type
_entity.pdbx_description
1 polymer ?
#
loop_
_entity_poly.entity_id
_entity_poly.type
_entity_poly.pdbx_seq_one_letter_code
_entity_poly.pdbx_strand_id
1 'polypeptide(L)'
;MNLIKQKREEEKKINIFIATDNLKNSYLYNTFFNNIIIFNSPKNEFILELIDNILEKKYSDLKITTSSKNFLSCLLGNNLKEVLNKLFKFLIFLEGFNYQENILDSKFLKDNFDNLFHLKEKRKIINYEENEQLKIICEKKKFDLEKIKSKSKKKMLVFQRDQIIYILNTRLGFSYSDISKILSRNIFNIYYSVKKIKRKMNKEVFKRYFEKNEIFMKCKNKELIIYSNNGTIECQIIFSKDEIKCKRQGEAIINSKVLMVILENLKNYSEIEFDKIENSFLKISSNKFECNIICFSKKINLENNFDNLNYEKLTFNFNDLLFVNNKFKDFYKNLGNNIQKNSVFNSINFKKNNSSFEVSSILTNSYTILFSNFKCHNSMLEKEFEFNLPAEVLGSIVILFKENHNSKEIDIFYKKENIMILSNNLFLKAKLYEGNFPFLHNLLIFNETFNFSVGKNILISAIDRNLLLSEQNLNITFYKVIENSLFLEYKNSYKGFINEEVEIEKKKGDVIKFSLNSLFLKQLLKNISDDKVIFSFSDPFKPILLFGEKEHEKFKQIILPLKYS
;
A
#
# COMPACT_ATOMS: atom_id res chain seq x y z
N MET A 1 59.00 -10.79 7.96
CA MET A 1 58.06 -11.05 6.85
C MET A 1 57.18 -12.29 7.10
N ASN A 2 57.75 -13.49 7.28
CA ASN A 2 56.96 -14.71 7.53
C ASN A 2 56.09 -14.63 8.80
N LEU A 3 56.64 -14.11 9.91
CA LEU A 3 55.91 -13.91 11.15
C LEU A 3 54.66 -13.00 10.99
N ILE A 4 54.74 -12.00 10.10
CA ILE A 4 53.63 -11.06 9.82
C ILE A 4 52.56 -11.73 8.97
N LYS A 5 52.97 -12.54 8.00
CA LYS A 5 52.04 -13.28 7.14
C LYS A 5 51.23 -14.29 7.96
N GLN A 6 51.93 -15.02 8.84
CA GLN A 6 51.34 -15.98 9.78
C GLN A 6 50.39 -15.28 10.76
N LYS A 7 50.79 -14.16 11.37
CA LYS A 7 49.89 -13.36 12.23
C LYS A 7 48.68 -12.75 11.49
N ARG A 8 48.85 -12.32 10.23
CA ARG A 8 47.74 -11.79 9.41
C ARG A 8 46.71 -12.88 9.11
N GLU A 9 47.17 -14.11 8.91
CA GLU A 9 46.33 -15.29 8.69
C GLU A 9 45.63 -15.74 9.97
N GLU A 10 46.34 -15.77 11.10
CA GLU A 10 45.78 -16.13 12.42
C GLU A 10 44.75 -15.13 12.94
N GLU A 11 45.06 -13.82 12.90
CA GLU A 11 44.17 -12.80 13.46
C GLU A 11 43.12 -12.29 12.46
N LYS A 12 43.16 -12.73 11.19
CA LYS A 12 42.32 -12.24 10.08
C LYS A 12 42.31 -10.70 9.92
N LYS A 13 43.39 -10.01 10.33
CA LYS A 13 43.50 -8.55 10.32
C LYS A 13 44.40 -8.04 9.20
N ILE A 14 43.89 -7.08 8.43
CA ILE A 14 44.58 -6.50 7.24
C ILE A 14 45.62 -5.43 7.63
N ASN A 15 45.59 -4.95 8.89
CA ASN A 15 46.31 -3.74 9.33
C ASN A 15 47.47 -4.04 10.30
N ILE A 16 48.37 -4.97 9.94
CA ILE A 16 49.56 -5.32 10.72
C ILE A 16 50.80 -4.63 10.13
N PHE A 17 51.52 -3.86 10.95
CA PHE A 17 52.69 -3.05 10.59
C PHE A 17 53.88 -3.31 11.53
N ILE A 18 55.10 -2.96 11.11
CA ILE A 18 56.29 -3.00 11.99
C ILE A 18 56.58 -1.58 12.45
N ALA A 19 56.71 -1.36 13.76
CA ALA A 19 57.15 -0.09 14.32
C ALA A 19 58.62 0.14 14.03
N THR A 20 58.98 1.36 13.65
CA THR A 20 60.33 1.89 13.86
C THR A 20 60.32 2.68 15.17
N ASP A 21 61.44 2.69 15.90
CA ASP A 21 61.57 2.96 17.35
C ASP A 21 61.06 4.32 17.90
N ASN A 22 60.36 5.13 17.08
CA ASN A 22 59.93 6.49 17.42
C ASN A 22 58.41 6.69 17.55
N LEU A 23 57.62 5.67 17.93
CA LEU A 23 56.19 5.85 18.21
C LEU A 23 55.93 6.05 19.71
N LYS A 24 56.22 7.26 20.21
CA LYS A 24 55.78 7.69 21.55
C LYS A 24 54.36 8.28 21.46
N ASN A 25 53.43 7.67 22.20
CA ASN A 25 52.06 8.12 22.51
C ASN A 25 51.11 8.33 21.32
N SER A 26 50.23 7.35 21.05
CA SER A 26 48.94 7.62 20.39
C SER A 26 47.89 6.55 20.72
N TYR A 27 46.63 6.97 20.89
CA TYR A 27 45.45 6.17 21.24
C TYR A 27 45.00 5.16 20.15
N LEU A 28 45.91 4.71 19.27
CA LEU A 28 45.57 4.10 17.97
C LEU A 28 45.86 2.60 17.84
N TYR A 29 46.48 1.97 18.83
CA TYR A 29 46.90 0.57 18.74
C TYR A 29 46.69 -0.18 20.06
N ASN A 30 46.37 -1.48 19.95
CA ASN A 30 46.01 -2.29 21.13
C ASN A 30 47.19 -3.05 21.75
N THR A 31 48.29 -3.31 21.03
CA THR A 31 49.43 -4.08 21.59
C THR A 31 50.72 -3.83 20.82
N PHE A 32 51.83 -3.65 21.55
CA PHE A 32 53.20 -3.73 21.05
C PHE A 32 53.77 -5.11 21.43
N PHE A 33 53.84 -6.06 20.50
CA PHE A 33 54.53 -7.33 20.72
C PHE A 33 55.59 -7.48 19.61
N ASN A 34 56.86 -7.61 19.97
CA ASN A 34 58.01 -7.76 19.04
C ASN A 34 58.03 -6.76 17.87
N ASN A 35 57.89 -5.46 18.15
CA ASN A 35 57.84 -4.38 17.15
C ASN A 35 56.72 -4.51 16.11
N ILE A 36 55.74 -5.39 16.31
CA ILE A 36 54.57 -5.52 15.44
C ILE A 36 53.41 -4.73 16.06
N ILE A 37 52.94 -3.72 15.31
CA ILE A 37 51.78 -2.91 15.65
C ILE A 37 50.59 -3.41 14.85
N ILE A 38 49.49 -3.67 15.55
CA ILE A 38 48.20 -3.97 14.94
C ILE A 38 47.33 -2.72 15.12
N PHE A 39 47.07 -2.03 14.01
CA PHE A 39 46.15 -0.91 14.01
C PHE A 39 44.73 -1.44 13.92
N ASN A 40 43.88 -0.95 14.83
CA ASN A 40 42.45 -1.16 14.69
C ASN A 40 41.94 -0.38 13.46
N SER A 41 40.79 -0.78 12.92
CA SER A 41 40.08 0.06 11.97
C SER A 41 39.84 1.43 12.60
N PRO A 42 40.22 2.54 11.93
CA PRO A 42 40.01 3.86 12.47
C PRO A 42 38.52 4.08 12.76
N LYS A 43 38.21 4.47 13.99
CA LYS A 43 36.85 4.90 14.37
C LYS A 43 36.53 6.23 13.70
N ASN A 44 35.25 6.52 13.47
CA ASN A 44 34.83 7.79 12.88
C ASN A 44 35.35 9.00 13.67
N GLU A 45 35.35 8.94 14.99
CA GLU A 45 35.91 9.99 15.88
C GLU A 45 37.37 10.30 15.53
N PHE A 46 38.19 9.28 15.36
CA PHE A 46 39.60 9.46 14.98
C PHE A 46 39.74 10.05 13.57
N ILE A 47 38.88 9.66 12.62
CA ILE A 47 38.93 10.20 11.26
C ILE A 47 38.53 11.68 11.25
N LEU A 48 37.54 12.07 12.05
CA LEU A 48 37.14 13.46 12.23
C LEU A 48 38.29 14.28 12.84
N GLU A 49 38.91 13.76 13.90
CA GLU A 49 40.07 14.39 14.55
C GLU A 49 41.27 14.49 13.59
N LEU A 50 41.49 13.48 12.75
CA LEU A 50 42.54 13.50 11.73
C LEU A 50 42.29 14.58 10.66
N ILE A 51 41.05 14.69 10.18
CA ILE A 51 40.64 15.74 9.23
C ILE A 51 40.89 17.11 9.85
N ASP A 52 40.46 17.30 11.10
CA ASP A 52 40.59 18.57 11.82
C ASP A 52 42.05 18.98 12.00
N ASN A 53 42.89 18.07 12.49
CA ASN A 53 44.31 18.32 12.67
C ASN A 53 45.04 18.67 11.36
N ILE A 54 44.66 18.04 10.25
CA ILE A 54 45.26 18.31 8.94
C ILE A 54 44.87 19.69 8.42
N LEU A 55 43.58 20.03 8.52
CA LEU A 55 43.06 21.31 8.07
C LEU A 55 43.64 22.45 8.90
N GLU A 56 43.66 22.33 10.23
CA GLU A 56 44.25 23.34 11.11
C GLU A 56 45.75 23.57 10.84
N LYS A 57 46.52 22.49 10.60
CA LYS A 57 47.97 22.61 10.42
C LYS A 57 48.41 23.08 9.04
N LYS A 58 47.69 22.71 7.98
CA LYS A 58 48.12 22.98 6.59
C LYS A 58 47.24 23.99 5.86
N TYR A 59 46.01 24.19 6.31
CA TYR A 59 45.00 25.00 5.63
C TYR A 59 44.22 25.83 6.67
N SER A 60 44.93 26.53 7.56
CA SER A 60 44.35 27.28 8.69
C SER A 60 43.29 28.30 8.28
N ASP A 61 43.40 28.82 7.07
CA ASP A 61 42.51 29.87 6.54
C ASP A 61 41.23 29.27 5.92
N LEU A 62 41.18 27.94 5.72
CA LEU A 62 40.03 27.23 5.17
C LEU A 62 39.00 26.91 6.27
N LYS A 63 37.82 27.52 6.17
CA LYS A 63 36.69 27.20 7.06
C LYS A 63 35.89 26.02 6.50
N ILE A 64 35.80 24.91 7.23
CA ILE A 64 35.00 23.73 6.83
C ILE A 64 33.80 23.56 7.77
N THR A 65 32.62 23.21 7.23
CA THR A 65 31.43 22.99 8.07
C THR A 65 31.46 21.63 8.77
N THR A 66 30.78 21.51 9.92
CA THR A 66 30.65 20.23 10.65
C THR A 66 30.01 19.13 9.80
N SER A 67 29.06 19.48 8.94
CA SER A 67 28.43 18.55 7.99
C SER A 67 29.40 18.07 6.91
N SER A 68 30.30 18.93 6.44
CA SER A 68 31.41 18.56 5.54
C SER A 68 32.40 17.60 6.19
N LYS A 69 32.79 17.87 7.45
CA LYS A 69 33.68 16.98 8.22
C LYS A 69 33.07 15.58 8.39
N ASN A 70 31.79 15.51 8.76
CA ASN A 70 31.04 14.25 8.88
C ASN A 70 30.93 13.51 7.54
N PHE A 71 30.67 14.24 6.46
CA PHE A 71 30.61 13.67 5.11
C PHE A 71 31.97 13.09 4.69
N LEU A 72 33.06 13.82 4.91
CA LEU A 72 34.42 13.36 4.62
C LEU A 72 34.80 12.14 5.46
N SER A 73 34.45 12.11 6.75
CA SER A 73 34.69 10.96 7.61
C SER A 73 34.01 9.70 7.08
N CYS A 74 32.72 9.78 6.71
CA CYS A 74 32.01 8.67 6.07
C CYS A 74 32.65 8.23 4.76
N LEU A 75 33.16 9.19 3.98
CA LEU A 75 33.70 8.93 2.65
C LEU A 75 35.10 8.30 2.68
N LEU A 76 35.97 8.73 3.59
CA LEU A 76 37.27 8.12 3.82
C LEU A 76 37.11 6.65 4.26
N GLY A 77 36.00 6.34 4.94
CA GLY A 77 35.64 5.00 5.38
C GLY A 77 36.46 4.57 6.60
N ASN A 78 36.31 3.32 7.04
CA ASN A 78 36.94 2.79 8.26
C ASN A 78 38.04 1.76 7.98
N ASN A 79 38.53 1.70 6.73
CA ASN A 79 39.65 0.86 6.34
C ASN A 79 40.91 1.71 6.20
N LEU A 80 41.94 1.45 7.01
CA LEU A 80 43.15 2.26 7.09
C LEU A 80 43.82 2.53 5.73
N LYS A 81 43.91 1.50 4.87
CA LYS A 81 44.52 1.63 3.53
C LYS A 81 43.68 2.50 2.60
N GLU A 82 42.36 2.40 2.72
CA GLU A 82 41.42 3.17 1.92
C GLU A 82 41.37 4.63 2.38
N VAL A 83 41.37 4.84 3.69
CA VAL A 83 41.46 6.17 4.33
C VAL A 83 42.70 6.89 3.84
N LEU A 84 43.89 6.28 3.95
CA LEU A 84 45.15 6.91 3.52
C LEU A 84 45.14 7.31 2.04
N ASN A 85 44.67 6.42 1.16
CA ASN A 85 44.62 6.70 -0.28
C ASN A 85 43.64 7.82 -0.64
N LYS A 86 42.45 7.84 -0.02
CA LYS A 86 41.44 8.87 -0.28
C LYS A 86 41.83 10.20 0.35
N LEU A 87 42.47 10.17 1.50
CA LEU A 87 42.99 11.33 2.19
C LEU A 87 44.11 12.01 1.38
N PHE A 88 45.00 11.23 0.75
CA PHE A 88 46.03 11.79 -0.14
C PHE A 88 45.43 12.56 -1.34
N LYS A 89 44.36 12.03 -1.96
CA LYS A 89 43.66 12.72 -3.06
C LYS A 89 42.93 13.97 -2.59
N PHE A 90 42.32 13.90 -1.42
CA PHE A 90 41.69 15.06 -0.81
C PHE A 90 42.73 16.15 -0.49
N LEU A 91 43.95 15.78 -0.07
CA LEU A 91 45.03 16.75 0.12
C LEU A 91 45.45 17.41 -1.20
N ILE A 92 45.60 16.65 -2.28
CA ILE A 92 45.93 17.19 -3.62
C ILE A 92 44.82 18.15 -4.11
N PHE A 93 43.55 17.82 -3.85
CA PHE A 93 42.43 18.70 -4.16
C PHE A 93 42.58 20.06 -3.48
N LEU A 94 42.91 20.02 -2.19
CA LEU A 94 43.10 21.22 -1.39
C LEU A 94 44.30 22.04 -1.90
N GLU A 95 45.39 21.43 -2.36
CA GLU A 95 46.50 22.17 -2.97
C GLU A 95 46.10 22.94 -4.25
N GLY A 96 45.10 22.45 -4.99
CA GLY A 96 44.55 23.11 -6.17
C GLY A 96 43.41 24.10 -5.90
N PHE A 97 43.01 24.28 -4.65
CA PHE A 97 41.89 25.14 -4.26
C PHE A 97 42.39 26.54 -3.89
N ASN A 98 41.82 27.59 -4.47
CA ASN A 98 42.24 28.97 -4.20
C ASN A 98 41.46 29.53 -2.98
N TYR A 99 42.17 29.79 -1.89
CA TYR A 99 41.59 29.99 -0.54
C TYR A 99 41.05 31.39 -0.23
N GLN A 100 40.99 32.28 -1.20
CA GLN A 100 40.92 33.72 -0.93
C GLN A 100 39.65 34.23 -0.23
N GLU A 101 38.60 33.41 0.03
CA GLU A 101 37.60 33.68 1.09
C GLU A 101 36.51 32.58 1.28
N ASN A 102 36.79 31.30 1.02
CA ASN A 102 35.70 30.31 0.83
C ASN A 102 35.52 29.28 1.96
N ILE A 103 34.29 29.19 2.48
CA ILE A 103 33.82 28.10 3.36
C ILE A 103 33.59 26.85 2.51
N LEU A 104 34.19 25.72 2.90
CA LEU A 104 34.01 24.42 2.26
C LEU A 104 32.78 23.70 2.83
N ASP A 105 31.62 23.90 2.21
CA ASP A 105 30.36 23.28 2.64
C ASP A 105 30.09 21.91 1.98
N SER A 106 29.13 21.17 2.54
CA SER A 106 28.87 19.79 2.12
C SER A 106 28.27 19.69 0.71
N LYS A 107 27.71 20.79 0.18
CA LYS A 107 27.14 20.88 -1.17
C LYS A 107 28.28 21.10 -2.17
N PHE A 108 29.15 22.07 -1.92
CA PHE A 108 30.36 22.34 -2.68
C PHE A 108 31.30 21.14 -2.75
N LEU A 109 31.49 20.46 -1.61
CA LEU A 109 32.23 19.20 -1.57
C LEU A 109 31.58 18.18 -2.49
N LYS A 110 30.28 17.91 -2.36
CA LYS A 110 29.57 16.92 -3.20
C LYS A 110 29.65 17.25 -4.69
N ASP A 111 29.49 18.51 -5.06
CA ASP A 111 29.46 18.97 -6.45
C ASP A 111 30.83 18.87 -7.12
N ASN A 112 31.92 19.15 -6.39
CA ASN A 112 33.29 19.01 -6.92
C ASN A 112 33.88 17.61 -6.70
N PHE A 113 33.28 16.81 -5.82
CA PHE A 113 33.70 15.44 -5.53
C PHE A 113 33.59 14.50 -6.73
N ASP A 114 32.61 14.74 -7.61
CA ASP A 114 32.43 13.95 -8.84
C ASP A 114 33.63 14.09 -9.80
N ASN A 115 34.45 15.13 -9.64
CA ASN A 115 35.68 15.35 -10.40
C ASN A 115 36.94 14.76 -9.73
N LEU A 116 36.91 14.52 -8.41
CA LEU A 116 38.08 14.13 -7.60
C LEU A 116 38.37 12.63 -7.57
N PHE A 117 37.36 11.81 -7.81
CA PHE A 117 37.47 10.36 -7.75
C PHE A 117 37.03 9.76 -9.09
N HIS A 118 37.91 9.00 -9.74
CA HIS A 118 37.58 8.38 -11.01
C HIS A 118 36.32 7.50 -10.90
N LEU A 119 35.48 7.48 -11.94
CA LEU A 119 34.37 6.53 -12.14
C LEU A 119 34.77 5.06 -11.88
N LYS A 120 36.05 4.68 -12.06
CA LYS A 120 36.60 3.36 -11.73
C LYS A 120 36.68 3.07 -10.22
N GLU A 121 36.80 4.09 -9.37
CA GLU A 121 36.86 3.97 -7.92
C GLU A 121 35.46 3.94 -7.31
N LYS A 122 34.52 4.71 -7.88
CA LYS A 122 33.06 4.58 -7.64
C LYS A 122 32.56 3.17 -7.97
N ARG A 123 33.07 2.57 -9.06
CA ARG A 123 32.81 1.18 -9.48
C ARG A 123 33.44 0.09 -8.59
N LYS A 124 34.40 0.41 -7.73
CA LYS A 124 34.96 -0.54 -6.74
C LYS A 124 34.15 -0.61 -5.44
N ILE A 125 33.26 0.37 -5.20
CA ILE A 125 32.46 0.50 -3.96
C ILE A 125 31.12 -0.25 -4.06
N ILE A 126 30.66 -0.58 -5.28
CA ILE A 126 29.46 -1.38 -5.48
C ILE A 126 29.84 -2.86 -5.33
N ASN A 127 29.45 -3.49 -4.23
CA ASN A 127 29.50 -4.94 -4.13
C ASN A 127 28.47 -5.51 -5.13
N TYR A 128 28.95 -5.94 -6.30
CA TYR A 128 28.11 -6.45 -7.38
C TYR A 128 27.58 -7.86 -7.07
N GLU A 129 28.32 -8.64 -6.28
CA GLU A 129 27.92 -9.98 -5.87
C GLU A 129 26.93 -9.94 -4.70
N GLU A 130 27.16 -9.09 -3.70
CA GLU A 130 26.27 -8.90 -2.54
C GLU A 130 25.70 -7.49 -2.49
N ASN A 131 24.94 -7.12 -3.52
CA ASN A 131 24.34 -5.80 -3.60
C ASN A 131 23.19 -5.64 -2.58
N GLU A 132 23.40 -4.85 -1.52
CA GLU A 132 22.40 -4.59 -0.47
C GLU A 132 21.11 -3.94 -1.02
N GLN A 133 21.22 -3.07 -2.03
CA GLN A 133 20.04 -2.47 -2.66
C GLN A 133 19.17 -3.52 -3.35
N LEU A 134 19.79 -4.51 -4.02
CA LEU A 134 19.09 -5.64 -4.62
C LEU A 134 18.38 -6.49 -3.56
N LYS A 135 19.03 -6.77 -2.42
CA LYS A 135 18.42 -7.51 -1.29
C LYS A 135 17.17 -6.81 -0.77
N ILE A 136 17.28 -5.52 -0.43
CA ILE A 136 16.18 -4.69 0.07
C ILE A 136 15.00 -4.62 -0.92
N ILE A 137 15.29 -4.50 -2.23
CA ILE A 137 14.25 -4.49 -3.26
C ILE A 137 13.52 -5.83 -3.32
N CYS A 138 14.27 -6.95 -3.25
CA CYS A 138 13.69 -8.29 -3.27
C CYS A 138 12.79 -8.53 -2.06
N GLU A 139 13.23 -8.17 -0.85
CA GLU A 139 12.44 -8.28 0.38
C GLU A 139 11.13 -7.49 0.30
N LYS A 140 11.21 -6.20 -0.07
CA LYS A 140 10.02 -5.33 -0.21
C LYS A 140 9.02 -5.84 -1.24
N LYS A 141 9.50 -6.55 -2.27
CA LYS A 141 8.67 -7.11 -3.34
C LYS A 141 8.25 -8.56 -3.08
N LYS A 142 8.71 -9.18 -1.99
CA LYS A 142 8.57 -10.61 -1.71
C LYS A 142 9.08 -11.47 -2.89
N PHE A 143 10.19 -11.05 -3.50
CA PHE A 143 10.86 -11.78 -4.56
C PHE A 143 12.02 -12.58 -3.99
N ASP A 144 12.26 -13.74 -4.56
CA ASP A 144 13.35 -14.64 -4.19
C ASP A 144 14.64 -14.19 -4.89
N LEU A 145 15.62 -13.75 -4.09
CA LEU A 145 16.88 -13.16 -4.56
C LEU A 145 17.68 -14.11 -5.46
N GLU A 146 17.76 -15.38 -5.09
CA GLU A 146 18.43 -16.45 -5.85
C GLU A 146 17.76 -16.61 -7.22
N LYS A 147 16.42 -16.68 -7.24
CA LYS A 147 15.65 -16.79 -8.49
C LYS A 147 15.78 -15.55 -9.37
N ILE A 148 15.91 -14.36 -8.78
CA ILE A 148 16.16 -13.12 -9.52
C ILE A 148 17.52 -13.15 -10.21
N LYS A 149 18.57 -13.60 -9.52
CA LYS A 149 19.90 -13.76 -10.13
C LYS A 149 19.93 -14.89 -11.18
N SER A 150 19.12 -15.94 -10.99
CA SER A 150 19.09 -17.13 -11.85
C SER A 150 18.84 -16.85 -13.34
N LYS A 151 19.48 -17.63 -14.23
CA LYS A 151 19.31 -17.56 -15.71
C LYS A 151 17.95 -18.02 -16.25
N SER A 152 16.98 -18.31 -15.38
CA SER A 152 15.66 -18.81 -15.78
C SER A 152 14.97 -17.93 -16.82
N LYS A 153 14.33 -18.56 -17.81
CA LYS A 153 13.52 -17.89 -18.83
C LYS A 153 12.01 -17.95 -18.54
N LYS A 154 11.59 -18.47 -17.37
CA LYS A 154 10.17 -18.50 -16.97
C LYS A 154 9.60 -17.08 -16.99
N LYS A 155 8.46 -16.92 -17.67
CA LYS A 155 7.82 -15.61 -17.94
C LYS A 155 7.66 -14.76 -16.67
N MET A 156 7.27 -15.39 -15.55
CA MET A 156 7.12 -14.73 -14.25
C MET A 156 8.45 -14.20 -13.69
N LEU A 157 9.51 -15.01 -13.71
CA LEU A 157 10.82 -14.61 -13.18
C LEU A 157 11.49 -13.53 -14.03
N VAL A 158 11.36 -13.62 -15.35
CA VAL A 158 11.82 -12.57 -16.28
C VAL A 158 11.11 -11.26 -15.96
N PHE A 159 9.81 -11.34 -15.67
CA PHE A 159 9.02 -10.16 -15.33
C PHE A 159 9.42 -9.52 -13.99
N GLN A 160 9.68 -10.32 -12.95
CA GLN A 160 10.17 -9.81 -11.67
C GLN A 160 11.55 -9.15 -11.83
N ARG A 161 12.44 -9.75 -12.62
CA ARG A 161 13.75 -9.16 -12.97
C ARG A 161 13.61 -7.83 -13.69
N ASP A 162 12.72 -7.74 -14.67
CA ASP A 162 12.45 -6.50 -15.41
C ASP A 162 12.07 -5.36 -14.44
N GLN A 163 11.29 -5.66 -13.38
CA GLN A 163 10.92 -4.67 -12.36
C GLN A 163 12.11 -4.18 -11.55
N ILE A 164 12.99 -5.10 -11.11
CA ILE A 164 14.21 -4.76 -10.35
C ILE A 164 15.13 -3.89 -11.20
N ILE A 165 15.36 -4.28 -12.45
CA ILE A 165 16.19 -3.53 -13.40
C ILE A 165 15.66 -2.11 -13.57
N TYR A 166 14.34 -1.95 -13.71
CA TYR A 166 13.72 -0.63 -13.82
C TYR A 166 13.93 0.19 -12.54
N ILE A 167 13.73 -0.38 -11.35
CA ILE A 167 13.88 0.34 -10.07
C ILE A 167 15.33 0.79 -9.88
N LEU A 168 16.30 -0.12 -10.06
CA LEU A 168 17.73 0.19 -9.95
C LEU A 168 18.12 1.33 -10.90
N ASN A 169 17.64 1.30 -12.14
CA ASN A 169 18.00 2.31 -13.13
C ASN A 169 17.31 3.66 -12.90
N THR A 170 15.98 3.65 -12.77
CA THR A 170 15.17 4.88 -12.84
C THR A 170 14.91 5.53 -11.49
N ARG A 171 14.91 4.76 -10.39
CA ARG A 171 14.67 5.29 -9.03
C ARG A 171 15.95 5.45 -8.23
N LEU A 172 16.94 4.61 -8.47
CA LEU A 172 18.20 4.60 -7.72
C LEU A 172 19.41 5.06 -8.56
N GLY A 173 19.21 5.41 -9.82
CA GLY A 173 20.24 6.04 -10.67
C GLY A 173 21.37 5.11 -11.12
N PHE A 174 21.26 3.78 -10.95
CA PHE A 174 22.30 2.85 -11.40
C PHE A 174 22.42 2.84 -12.93
N SER A 175 23.66 2.85 -13.45
CA SER A 175 23.91 2.73 -14.88
C SER A 175 23.56 1.33 -15.39
N TYR A 176 23.32 1.18 -16.70
CA TYR A 176 23.08 -0.14 -17.29
C TYR A 176 24.28 -1.08 -17.11
N SER A 177 25.51 -0.53 -17.06
CA SER A 177 26.73 -1.28 -16.80
C SER A 177 26.75 -1.82 -15.36
N ASP A 178 26.31 -1.03 -14.39
CA ASP A 178 26.29 -1.46 -12.99
C ASP A 178 25.23 -2.54 -12.76
N ILE A 179 24.03 -2.36 -13.31
CA ILE A 179 22.95 -3.34 -13.19
C ILE A 179 23.31 -4.66 -13.89
N SER A 180 24.01 -4.57 -15.04
CA SER A 180 24.56 -5.72 -15.75
C SER A 180 25.48 -6.55 -14.83
N LYS A 181 26.33 -5.89 -14.05
CA LYS A 181 27.22 -6.55 -13.09
C LYS A 181 26.45 -7.10 -11.88
N ILE A 182 25.55 -6.31 -11.28
CA ILE A 182 24.70 -6.71 -10.13
C ILE A 182 23.91 -8.01 -10.42
N LEU A 183 23.42 -8.15 -11.65
CA LEU A 183 22.56 -9.27 -12.05
C LEU A 183 23.26 -10.31 -12.92
N SER A 184 24.55 -10.10 -13.23
CA SER A 184 25.34 -10.90 -14.16
C SER A 184 24.64 -11.09 -15.52
N ARG A 185 24.23 -9.99 -16.18
CA ARG A 185 23.48 -9.99 -17.44
C ARG A 185 24.05 -9.06 -18.50
N ASN A 186 23.79 -9.42 -19.75
CA ASN A 186 24.11 -8.55 -20.87
C ASN A 186 23.43 -7.17 -20.72
N ILE A 187 24.21 -6.11 -20.91
CA ILE A 187 23.79 -4.69 -20.88
C ILE A 187 22.61 -4.42 -21.83
N PHE A 188 22.57 -5.04 -23.01
CA PHE A 188 21.46 -4.90 -23.95
C PHE A 188 20.14 -5.44 -23.38
N ASN A 189 20.20 -6.53 -22.59
CA ASN A 189 19.02 -7.05 -21.91
C ASN A 189 18.54 -6.09 -20.83
N ILE A 190 19.46 -5.47 -20.08
CA ILE A 190 19.12 -4.43 -19.09
C ILE A 190 18.40 -3.26 -19.76
N TYR A 191 18.97 -2.73 -20.84
CA TYR A 191 18.37 -1.66 -21.63
C TYR A 191 16.98 -2.04 -22.15
N TYR A 192 16.84 -3.23 -22.73
CA TYR A 192 15.56 -3.73 -23.24
C TYR A 192 14.53 -3.90 -22.13
N SER A 193 14.93 -4.42 -20.96
CA SER A 193 14.07 -4.54 -19.78
C SER A 193 13.53 -3.18 -19.32
N VAL A 194 14.40 -2.15 -19.23
CA VAL A 194 13.97 -0.78 -18.89
C VAL A 194 13.00 -0.25 -19.94
N LYS A 195 13.32 -0.36 -21.24
CA LYS A 195 12.45 0.10 -22.33
C LYS A 195 11.11 -0.64 -22.38
N LYS A 196 11.13 -1.94 -22.13
CA LYS A 196 9.95 -2.82 -22.06
C LYS A 196 9.03 -2.43 -20.90
N ILE A 197 9.58 -2.16 -19.71
CA ILE A 197 8.80 -1.66 -18.57
C ILE A 197 8.25 -0.27 -18.87
N LYS A 198 9.05 0.66 -19.42
CA LYS A 198 8.56 1.99 -19.83
C LYS A 198 7.41 1.91 -20.84
N ARG A 199 7.51 1.03 -21.86
CA ARG A 199 6.40 0.78 -22.81
C ARG A 199 5.18 0.16 -22.13
N LYS A 200 5.38 -0.74 -21.18
CA LYS A 200 4.28 -1.32 -20.39
C LYS A 200 3.63 -0.30 -19.46
N MET A 201 4.37 0.66 -18.91
CA MET A 201 3.84 1.76 -18.08
C MET A 201 2.81 2.62 -18.83
N ASN A 202 2.86 2.67 -20.17
CA ASN A 202 1.84 3.33 -20.98
C ASN A 202 0.50 2.55 -21.00
N LYS A 203 0.45 1.31 -20.50
CA LYS A 203 -0.78 0.54 -20.30
C LYS A 203 -1.30 0.77 -18.89
N GLU A 204 -2.55 1.22 -18.74
CA GLU A 204 -3.17 1.59 -17.46
C GLU A 204 -3.03 0.51 -16.37
N VAL A 205 -3.18 -0.77 -16.72
CA VAL A 205 -3.07 -1.90 -15.78
C VAL A 205 -1.68 -2.01 -15.16
N PHE A 206 -0.63 -1.61 -15.88
CA PHE A 206 0.75 -1.68 -15.42
C PHE A 206 1.17 -0.44 -14.62
N LYS A 207 0.65 0.72 -15.03
CA LYS A 207 0.77 2.01 -14.34
C LYS A 207 0.29 1.91 -12.89
N ARG A 208 -0.84 1.23 -12.67
CA ARG A 208 -1.40 0.84 -11.35
C ARG A 208 -0.44 0.04 -10.44
N TYR A 209 0.61 -0.58 -10.97
CA TYR A 209 1.57 -1.37 -10.18
C TYR A 209 2.71 -0.52 -9.59
N PHE A 210 2.95 0.68 -10.14
CA PHE A 210 4.08 1.55 -9.79
C PHE A 210 3.68 2.89 -9.16
N GLU A 211 2.47 3.41 -9.45
CA GLU A 211 2.01 4.77 -9.09
C GLU A 211 1.09 4.83 -7.85
N LYS A 212 0.86 3.71 -7.14
CA LYS A 212 -0.20 3.61 -6.10
C LYS A 212 -0.13 4.57 -4.90
N ASN A 213 0.94 5.35 -4.74
CA ASN A 213 1.15 6.18 -3.54
C ASN A 213 1.65 7.58 -3.91
N GLU A 214 1.09 8.24 -4.93
CA GLU A 214 1.44 9.63 -5.28
C GLU A 214 0.26 10.56 -4.96
N ILE A 215 0.54 11.71 -4.36
CA ILE A 215 -0.39 12.84 -4.22
C ILE A 215 0.20 14.02 -4.97
N PHE A 216 -0.63 14.68 -5.77
CA PHE A 216 -0.32 15.95 -6.42
C PHE A 216 -0.93 17.10 -5.62
N MET A 217 -0.13 18.13 -5.34
CA MET A 217 -0.55 19.36 -4.69
C MET A 217 -0.24 20.54 -5.61
N LYS A 218 -1.15 21.50 -5.72
CA LYS A 218 -0.97 22.70 -6.54
C LYS A 218 -1.60 23.91 -5.86
N CYS A 219 -0.82 24.91 -5.46
CA CYS A 219 -1.36 26.24 -5.14
C CYS A 219 -1.33 27.12 -6.40
N LYS A 220 -2.50 27.54 -6.87
CA LYS A 220 -2.64 28.53 -7.95
C LYS A 220 -3.85 29.41 -7.66
N ASN A 221 -3.79 30.71 -8.00
CA ASN A 221 -4.92 31.64 -7.84
C ASN A 221 -5.50 31.74 -6.41
N LYS A 222 -4.66 31.49 -5.38
CA LYS A 222 -5.04 31.38 -3.97
C LYS A 222 -5.99 30.21 -3.65
N GLU A 223 -5.97 29.17 -4.46
CA GLU A 223 -6.61 27.88 -4.21
C GLU A 223 -5.54 26.80 -4.09
N LEU A 224 -5.73 25.84 -3.18
CA LEU A 224 -4.88 24.67 -3.04
C LEU A 224 -5.65 23.44 -3.54
N ILE A 225 -5.14 22.84 -4.60
CA ILE A 225 -5.69 21.62 -5.18
C ILE A 225 -4.86 20.44 -4.70
N ILE A 226 -5.52 19.45 -4.10
CA ILE A 226 -4.94 18.14 -3.77
C ILE A 226 -5.60 17.09 -4.67
N TYR A 227 -4.80 16.34 -5.42
CA TYR A 227 -5.25 15.32 -6.35
C TYR A 227 -4.58 13.97 -6.09
N SER A 228 -5.36 12.90 -6.19
CA SER A 228 -4.89 11.52 -6.08
C SER A 228 -5.58 10.63 -7.11
N ASN A 229 -4.85 9.65 -7.64
CA ASN A 229 -5.39 8.68 -8.59
C ASN A 229 -4.74 7.31 -8.36
N ASN A 230 -5.54 6.32 -7.98
CA ASN A 230 -5.07 4.94 -7.78
C ASN A 230 -5.39 4.01 -8.97
N GLY A 231 -5.95 4.58 -10.05
CA GLY A 231 -6.37 3.93 -11.28
C GLY A 231 -7.79 3.37 -11.27
N THR A 232 -8.42 3.24 -10.10
CA THR A 232 -9.86 2.92 -9.95
C THR A 232 -10.63 4.17 -9.55
N ILE A 233 -10.06 4.99 -8.67
CA ILE A 233 -10.61 6.23 -8.15
C ILE A 233 -9.62 7.36 -8.46
N GLU A 234 -10.15 8.43 -9.02
CA GLU A 234 -9.52 9.74 -9.15
C GLU A 234 -10.28 10.69 -8.21
N CYS A 235 -9.55 11.41 -7.37
CA CYS A 235 -10.12 12.30 -6.37
C CYS A 235 -9.38 13.64 -6.40
N GLN A 236 -10.13 14.73 -6.34
CA GLN A 236 -9.60 16.08 -6.24
C GLN A 236 -10.32 16.83 -5.11
N ILE A 237 -9.55 17.47 -4.24
CA ILE A 237 -10.04 18.38 -3.19
C ILE A 237 -9.48 19.77 -3.48
N ILE A 238 -10.31 20.80 -3.33
CA ILE A 238 -9.97 22.19 -3.61
C ILE A 238 -10.21 23.01 -2.33
N PHE A 239 -9.14 23.52 -1.73
CA PHE A 239 -9.26 24.45 -0.62
C PHE A 239 -9.28 25.89 -1.15
N SER A 240 -10.26 26.65 -0.69
CA SER A 240 -10.57 28.01 -1.12
C SER A 240 -9.76 29.06 -0.35
N LYS A 241 -9.89 30.33 -0.76
CA LYS A 241 -9.12 31.46 -0.19
C LYS A 241 -9.32 31.67 1.31
N ASP A 242 -10.49 31.30 1.82
CA ASP A 242 -10.84 31.50 3.23
C ASP A 242 -10.23 30.40 4.12
N GLU A 243 -9.79 29.29 3.51
CA GLU A 243 -9.24 28.11 4.20
C GLU A 243 -7.70 28.09 4.16
N ILE A 244 -7.06 28.86 3.27
CA ILE A 244 -5.60 28.85 3.08
C ILE A 244 -4.98 30.25 2.98
N LYS A 245 -3.74 30.36 3.47
CA LYS A 245 -2.90 31.55 3.25
C LYS A 245 -1.83 31.24 2.20
N CYS A 246 -2.09 31.55 0.91
CA CYS A 246 -1.11 31.28 -0.15
C CYS A 246 -0.15 32.47 -0.36
N LYS A 247 1.13 32.28 -0.02
CA LYS A 247 2.22 33.26 -0.25
C LYS A 247 2.79 33.19 -1.67
N ARG A 248 2.94 31.98 -2.21
CA ARG A 248 3.54 31.72 -3.54
C ARG A 248 2.81 30.59 -4.25
N GLN A 249 2.69 30.71 -5.58
CA GLN A 249 2.13 29.64 -6.41
C GLN A 249 3.17 28.55 -6.66
N GLY A 250 2.71 27.31 -6.83
CA GLY A 250 3.60 26.19 -7.08
C GLY A 250 2.85 24.85 -7.11
N GLU A 251 3.58 23.80 -7.49
CA GLU A 251 3.06 22.44 -7.54
C GLU A 251 4.09 21.42 -7.03
N ALA A 252 3.63 20.35 -6.40
CA ALA A 252 4.48 19.28 -5.87
C ALA A 252 3.80 17.92 -6.08
N ILE A 253 4.59 16.89 -6.38
CA ILE A 253 4.13 15.49 -6.39
C ILE A 253 4.93 14.76 -5.32
N ILE A 254 4.25 14.10 -4.40
CA ILE A 254 4.88 13.52 -3.21
C ILE A 254 4.32 12.14 -2.89
N ASN A 255 5.04 11.39 -2.07
CA ASN A 255 4.59 10.06 -1.65
C ASN A 255 3.43 10.18 -0.65
N SER A 256 2.27 9.61 -1.00
CA SER A 256 1.06 9.70 -0.20
C SER A 256 1.24 9.14 1.21
N LYS A 257 1.92 8.00 1.36
CA LYS A 257 2.11 7.38 2.68
C LYS A 257 2.96 8.24 3.60
N VAL A 258 4.02 8.84 3.06
CA VAL A 258 4.90 9.72 3.83
C VAL A 258 4.13 10.96 4.26
N LEU A 259 3.40 11.59 3.32
CA LEU A 259 2.57 12.75 3.64
C LEU A 259 1.51 12.43 4.70
N MET A 260 0.79 11.33 4.55
CA MET A 260 -0.26 10.94 5.49
C MET A 260 0.29 10.71 6.90
N VAL A 261 1.43 10.02 7.05
CA VAL A 261 2.06 9.83 8.36
C VAL A 261 2.46 11.17 8.99
N ILE A 262 2.97 12.11 8.20
CA ILE A 262 3.30 13.46 8.70
C ILE A 262 2.01 14.18 9.15
N LEU A 263 0.98 14.22 8.31
CA LEU A 263 -0.29 14.88 8.62
C LEU A 263 -0.99 14.26 9.84
N GLU A 264 -0.96 12.94 9.99
CA GLU A 264 -1.51 12.24 11.16
C GLU A 264 -0.80 12.64 12.47
N ASN A 265 0.51 12.85 12.44
CA ASN A 265 1.27 13.33 13.59
C ASN A 265 1.11 14.84 13.84
N LEU A 266 0.65 15.58 12.83
CA LEU A 266 0.38 17.02 12.92
C LEU A 266 -1.11 17.36 13.11
N LYS A 267 -2.01 16.37 13.21
CA LYS A 267 -3.46 16.58 13.25
C LYS A 267 -3.97 17.48 14.39
N ASN A 268 -3.20 17.61 15.47
CA ASN A 268 -3.54 18.45 16.62
C ASN A 268 -3.01 19.90 16.50
N TYR A 269 -2.24 20.19 15.46
CA TYR A 269 -1.71 21.53 15.21
C TYR A 269 -2.72 22.33 14.38
N SER A 270 -2.85 23.63 14.68
CA SER A 270 -3.85 24.51 14.08
C SER A 270 -3.53 24.95 12.65
N GLU A 271 -2.25 25.07 12.32
CA GLU A 271 -1.79 25.49 10.99
C GLU A 271 -0.64 24.60 10.52
N ILE A 272 -0.64 24.22 9.24
CA ILE A 272 0.46 23.49 8.59
C ILE A 272 0.89 24.30 7.36
N GLU A 273 2.17 24.62 7.30
CA GLU A 273 2.79 25.38 6.20
C GLU A 273 3.51 24.44 5.23
N PHE A 274 3.38 24.72 3.92
CA PHE A 274 4.00 23.98 2.84
C PHE A 274 4.84 24.91 1.97
N ASP A 275 6.16 24.71 1.97
CA ASP A 275 7.12 25.53 1.23
C ASP A 275 7.95 24.69 0.25
N LYS A 276 7.79 24.94 -1.05
CA LYS A 276 8.57 24.23 -2.07
C LYS A 276 9.95 24.87 -2.25
N ILE A 277 11.01 24.12 -1.94
CA ILE A 277 12.42 24.56 -2.01
C ILE A 277 13.11 23.91 -3.22
N GLU A 278 13.69 24.74 -4.09
CA GLU A 278 14.60 24.33 -5.20
C GLU A 278 14.09 23.16 -6.08
N ASN A 279 12.79 23.11 -6.36
CA ASN A 279 12.11 22.05 -7.16
C ASN A 279 12.27 20.60 -6.69
N SER A 280 12.98 20.36 -5.59
CA SER A 280 13.40 19.02 -5.16
C SER A 280 12.77 18.62 -3.83
N PHE A 281 12.44 19.59 -2.98
CA PHE A 281 11.90 19.36 -1.65
C PHE A 281 10.61 20.15 -1.41
N LEU A 282 9.69 19.55 -0.66
CA LEU A 282 8.58 20.24 0.01
C LEU A 282 8.89 20.27 1.50
N LYS A 283 9.13 21.47 2.02
CA LYS A 283 9.21 21.72 3.45
C LYS A 283 7.81 21.74 4.02
N ILE A 284 7.62 21.01 5.11
CA ILE A 284 6.38 20.97 5.89
C ILE A 284 6.72 21.43 7.30
N SER A 285 6.08 22.49 7.76
CA SER A 285 6.32 23.05 9.09
C SER A 285 5.03 23.36 9.84
N SER A 286 5.08 23.26 11.15
CA SER A 286 4.02 23.67 12.06
C SER A 286 4.58 23.93 13.45
N ASN A 287 4.40 25.14 13.99
CA ASN A 287 5.01 25.58 15.25
C ASN A 287 6.53 25.29 15.30
N LYS A 288 6.97 24.36 16.16
CA LYS A 288 8.38 23.94 16.32
C LYS A 288 8.75 22.73 15.45
N PHE A 289 7.79 22.11 14.78
CA PHE A 289 8.02 20.98 13.89
C PHE A 289 8.42 21.48 12.50
N GLU A 290 9.46 20.88 11.94
CA GLU A 290 9.90 21.10 10.57
C GLU A 290 10.43 19.79 9.99
N CYS A 291 10.04 19.48 8.76
CA CYS A 291 10.63 18.40 7.99
C CYS A 291 10.65 18.74 6.48
N ASN A 292 11.49 18.04 5.73
CA ASN A 292 11.54 18.14 4.27
C ASN A 292 11.25 16.78 3.65
N ILE A 293 10.38 16.75 2.65
CA ILE A 293 10.10 15.55 1.85
C ILE A 293 10.53 15.75 0.40
N ILE A 294 11.00 14.67 -0.22
CA ILE A 294 11.45 14.69 -1.62
C ILE A 294 10.23 14.73 -2.55
N CYS A 295 10.23 15.69 -3.47
CA CYS A 295 9.24 15.78 -4.55
C CYS A 295 9.65 14.91 -5.74
N PHE A 296 8.69 14.30 -6.41
CA PHE A 296 8.91 13.61 -7.68
C PHE A 296 9.01 14.62 -8.82
N SER A 297 10.02 14.45 -9.68
CA SER A 297 10.24 15.25 -10.89
C SER A 297 9.36 14.78 -12.05
N LYS A 298 8.03 14.87 -11.90
CA LYS A 298 7.04 14.52 -12.93
C LYS A 298 6.09 15.70 -13.13
N LYS A 299 5.48 15.80 -14.31
CA LYS A 299 4.37 16.73 -14.58
C LYS A 299 3.06 15.94 -14.65
N ILE A 300 2.03 16.46 -14.00
CA ILE A 300 0.66 15.94 -14.08
C ILE A 300 -0.19 17.02 -14.71
N ASN A 301 -0.84 16.69 -15.83
CA ASN A 301 -1.88 17.53 -16.41
C ASN A 301 -3.21 17.10 -15.80
N LEU A 302 -3.84 18.00 -15.04
CA LEU A 302 -5.22 17.84 -14.61
C LEU A 302 -6.11 18.26 -15.79
N GLU A 303 -6.58 17.29 -16.56
CA GLU A 303 -7.60 17.51 -17.59
C GLU A 303 -8.98 17.45 -16.92
N ASN A 304 -9.47 18.61 -16.48
CA ASN A 304 -10.83 18.74 -15.94
C ASN A 304 -11.81 18.97 -17.11
N ASN A 305 -11.91 18.01 -18.03
CA ASN A 305 -12.84 18.09 -19.16
C ASN A 305 -14.24 17.64 -18.71
N PHE A 306 -14.94 18.51 -17.97
CA PHE A 306 -16.34 18.29 -17.56
C PHE A 306 -17.34 18.69 -18.65
N ASP A 307 -17.01 19.70 -19.44
CA ASP A 307 -18.03 20.52 -20.10
C ASP A 307 -18.66 19.93 -21.37
N ASN A 308 -18.27 18.72 -21.82
CA ASN A 308 -18.72 18.16 -23.11
C ASN A 308 -19.21 16.70 -23.05
N LEU A 309 -19.62 16.20 -21.89
CA LEU A 309 -19.99 14.79 -21.74
C LEU A 309 -21.45 14.64 -21.29
N ASN A 310 -22.29 14.05 -22.15
CA ASN A 310 -23.64 13.59 -21.79
C ASN A 310 -23.56 12.48 -20.71
N TYR A 311 -23.49 12.86 -19.44
CA TYR A 311 -23.64 11.97 -18.31
C TYR A 311 -25.10 11.93 -17.88
N GLU A 312 -25.57 10.76 -17.48
CA GLU A 312 -26.87 10.64 -16.85
C GLU A 312 -26.75 10.97 -15.36
N LYS A 313 -27.56 11.91 -14.88
CA LYS A 313 -27.59 12.30 -13.47
C LYS A 313 -28.51 11.37 -12.66
N LEU A 314 -27.96 10.69 -11.66
CA LEU A 314 -28.69 9.84 -10.71
C LEU A 314 -28.56 10.41 -9.29
N THR A 315 -29.67 10.74 -8.63
CA THR A 315 -29.67 11.35 -7.29
C THR A 315 -30.00 10.30 -6.24
N PHE A 316 -29.08 10.03 -5.30
CA PHE A 316 -29.27 9.05 -4.23
C PHE A 316 -29.42 9.74 -2.87
N ASN A 317 -30.17 9.13 -1.95
CA ASN A 317 -30.07 9.50 -0.54
C ASN A 317 -28.76 8.96 0.04
N PHE A 318 -27.97 9.83 0.66
CA PHE A 318 -26.70 9.47 1.26
C PHE A 318 -26.85 8.41 2.36
N ASN A 319 -27.94 8.44 3.13
CA ASN A 319 -28.18 7.46 4.19
C ASN A 319 -28.41 6.05 3.63
N ASP A 320 -28.99 5.92 2.44
CA ASP A 320 -29.17 4.62 1.79
C ASP A 320 -27.82 4.06 1.32
N LEU A 321 -26.96 4.89 0.71
CA LEU A 321 -25.59 4.48 0.35
C LEU A 321 -24.76 4.12 1.59
N LEU A 322 -24.90 4.88 2.67
CA LEU A 322 -24.27 4.60 3.96
C LEU A 322 -24.75 3.27 4.55
N PHE A 323 -26.06 3.00 4.47
CA PHE A 323 -26.66 1.74 4.92
C PHE A 323 -26.09 0.56 4.12
N VAL A 324 -26.12 0.62 2.79
CA VAL A 324 -25.56 -0.42 1.91
C VAL A 324 -24.09 -0.66 2.24
N ASN A 325 -23.28 0.40 2.35
CA ASN A 325 -21.87 0.27 2.71
C ASN A 325 -21.68 -0.40 4.07
N ASN A 326 -22.46 -0.02 5.09
CA ASN A 326 -22.35 -0.60 6.41
C ASN A 326 -22.70 -2.09 6.44
N LYS A 327 -23.71 -2.51 5.66
CA LYS A 327 -24.09 -3.91 5.54
C LYS A 327 -23.10 -4.74 4.71
N PHE A 328 -22.48 -4.14 3.71
CA PHE A 328 -21.67 -4.87 2.73
C PHE A 328 -20.16 -4.82 3.02
N LYS A 329 -19.67 -3.86 3.84
CA LYS A 329 -18.23 -3.61 4.07
C LYS A 329 -17.43 -4.82 4.53
N ASP A 330 -17.97 -5.57 5.49
CA ASP A 330 -17.26 -6.73 6.03
C ASP A 330 -17.32 -7.90 5.06
N PHE A 331 -18.32 -7.93 4.19
CA PHE A 331 -18.40 -8.89 3.09
C PHE A 331 -17.22 -8.73 2.13
N TYR A 332 -17.10 -7.57 1.50
CA TYR A 332 -16.09 -7.37 0.46
C TYR A 332 -14.65 -7.25 0.99
N LYS A 333 -14.43 -6.79 2.22
CA LYS A 333 -13.08 -6.81 2.83
C LYS A 333 -12.51 -8.23 2.92
N ASN A 334 -13.36 -9.22 3.17
CA ASN A 334 -12.96 -10.62 3.28
C ASN A 334 -12.84 -11.33 1.91
N LEU A 335 -13.40 -10.77 0.82
CA LEU A 335 -13.26 -11.31 -0.54
C LEU A 335 -11.83 -11.18 -1.09
N GLY A 336 -11.05 -10.21 -0.58
CA GLY A 336 -9.76 -9.79 -1.13
C GLY A 336 -8.66 -10.86 -1.14
N ASN A 337 -8.85 -11.99 -0.45
CA ASN A 337 -7.83 -13.04 -0.36
C ASN A 337 -7.94 -14.13 -1.43
N ASN A 338 -9.13 -14.40 -2.01
CA ASN A 338 -9.36 -15.63 -2.78
C ASN A 338 -10.07 -15.49 -4.15
N ILE A 339 -10.30 -14.28 -4.68
CA ILE A 339 -11.04 -14.12 -5.96
C ILE A 339 -10.19 -13.44 -7.02
N GLN A 340 -10.34 -13.88 -8.28
CA GLN A 340 -9.75 -13.29 -9.47
C GLN A 340 -9.89 -11.75 -9.43
N LYS A 341 -8.75 -11.04 -9.34
CA LYS A 341 -8.73 -9.57 -9.43
C LYS A 341 -9.43 -9.17 -10.74
N ASN A 342 -10.43 -8.28 -10.64
CA ASN A 342 -11.30 -7.80 -11.72
C ASN A 342 -12.44 -8.76 -12.13
N SER A 343 -13.18 -9.30 -11.17
CA SER A 343 -14.45 -9.99 -11.43
C SER A 343 -15.63 -9.09 -11.05
N VAL A 344 -16.73 -9.18 -11.82
CA VAL A 344 -18.03 -8.57 -11.50
C VAL A 344 -18.51 -8.97 -10.09
N PHE A 345 -18.09 -10.13 -9.58
CA PHE A 345 -18.38 -10.58 -8.21
C PHE A 345 -17.72 -9.74 -7.10
N ASN A 346 -16.75 -8.89 -7.42
CA ASN A 346 -16.15 -7.93 -6.47
C ASN A 346 -16.79 -6.53 -6.55
N SER A 347 -17.92 -6.41 -7.24
CA SER A 347 -18.69 -5.17 -7.34
C SER A 347 -20.05 -5.30 -6.67
N ILE A 348 -20.56 -4.16 -6.25
CA ILE A 348 -21.94 -3.96 -5.84
C ILE A 348 -22.70 -3.57 -7.11
N ASN A 349 -23.61 -4.43 -7.54
CA ASN A 349 -24.52 -4.10 -8.63
C ASN A 349 -25.62 -3.20 -8.09
N PHE A 350 -25.78 -2.02 -8.69
CA PHE A 350 -26.93 -1.14 -8.45
C PHE A 350 -27.84 -1.22 -9.66
N LYS A 351 -29.13 -1.45 -9.44
CA LYS A 351 -30.11 -1.60 -10.50
C LYS A 351 -31.43 -0.93 -10.16
N LYS A 352 -32.01 -0.26 -11.15
CA LYS A 352 -33.39 0.23 -11.13
C LYS A 352 -34.04 -0.06 -12.48
N ASN A 353 -35.18 -0.73 -12.47
CA ASN A 353 -36.02 -0.92 -13.66
C ASN A 353 -36.96 0.28 -13.84
N ASN A 354 -37.44 0.53 -15.06
CA ASN A 354 -38.34 1.65 -15.37
C ASN A 354 -39.61 1.70 -14.49
N SER A 355 -40.24 0.55 -14.23
CA SER A 355 -41.47 0.45 -13.43
C SER A 355 -41.25 0.37 -11.92
N SER A 356 -40.00 0.37 -11.46
CA SER A 356 -39.67 0.19 -10.04
C SER A 356 -39.55 1.53 -9.31
N PHE A 357 -40.23 1.63 -8.16
CA PHE A 357 -40.02 2.71 -7.17
C PHE A 357 -38.84 2.44 -6.24
N GLU A 358 -38.09 1.37 -6.48
CA GLU A 358 -36.95 0.94 -5.66
C GLU A 358 -35.70 0.80 -6.51
N VAL A 359 -34.57 1.13 -5.89
CA VAL A 359 -33.24 0.75 -6.36
C VAL A 359 -32.80 -0.48 -5.57
N SER A 360 -32.39 -1.53 -6.29
CA SER A 360 -31.78 -2.70 -5.69
C SER A 360 -30.27 -2.60 -5.72
N SER A 361 -29.65 -3.17 -4.70
CA SER A 361 -28.19 -3.32 -4.60
C SER A 361 -27.82 -4.75 -4.19
N ILE A 362 -26.93 -5.37 -4.97
CA ILE A 362 -26.57 -6.79 -4.81
C ILE A 362 -25.05 -6.96 -4.78
N LEU A 363 -24.59 -7.80 -3.86
CA LEU A 363 -23.19 -8.24 -3.79
C LEU A 363 -23.15 -9.75 -3.55
N THR A 364 -22.25 -10.46 -4.24
CA THR A 364 -22.15 -11.92 -4.10
C THR A 364 -20.72 -12.42 -4.27
N ASN A 365 -20.42 -13.56 -3.67
CA ASN A 365 -19.20 -14.35 -3.91
C ASN A 365 -19.51 -15.74 -4.49
N SER A 366 -20.65 -15.86 -5.18
CA SER A 366 -21.24 -17.11 -5.71
C SER A 366 -21.86 -18.05 -4.67
N TYR A 367 -21.39 -18.07 -3.42
CA TYR A 367 -21.95 -18.93 -2.35
C TYR A 367 -22.89 -18.19 -1.41
N THR A 368 -22.70 -16.88 -1.31
CA THR A 368 -23.47 -16.00 -0.46
C THR A 368 -23.84 -14.74 -1.23
N ILE A 369 -24.99 -14.18 -0.91
CA ILE A 369 -25.53 -13.01 -1.59
C ILE A 369 -26.08 -12.04 -0.56
N LEU A 370 -25.77 -10.76 -0.71
CA LEU A 370 -26.36 -9.67 0.06
C LEU A 370 -27.27 -8.87 -0.87
N PHE A 371 -28.47 -8.56 -0.39
CA PHE A 371 -29.45 -7.76 -1.09
C PHE A 371 -29.84 -6.59 -0.20
N SER A 372 -29.87 -5.39 -0.78
CA SER A 372 -30.46 -4.23 -0.14
C SER A 372 -31.34 -3.46 -1.11
N ASN A 373 -32.51 -3.04 -0.66
CA ASN A 373 -33.47 -2.25 -1.43
C ASN A 373 -33.78 -0.94 -0.70
N PHE A 374 -33.93 0.13 -1.47
CA PHE A 374 -34.35 1.43 -0.96
C PHE A 374 -35.17 2.18 -2.00
N LYS A 375 -36.01 3.11 -1.51
CA LYS A 375 -36.88 3.90 -2.39
C LYS A 375 -36.03 4.76 -3.31
N CYS A 376 -36.39 4.80 -4.59
CA CYS A 376 -35.72 5.67 -5.54
C CYS A 376 -36.12 7.13 -5.28
N HIS A 377 -35.19 8.04 -5.59
CA HIS A 377 -35.48 9.46 -5.54
C HIS A 377 -36.45 9.85 -6.67
N ASN A 378 -37.30 10.86 -6.44
CA ASN A 378 -38.32 11.29 -7.40
C ASN A 378 -37.74 11.64 -8.78
N SER A 379 -36.54 12.24 -8.81
CA SER A 379 -35.84 12.59 -10.07
C SER A 379 -35.39 11.38 -10.91
N MET A 380 -35.47 10.17 -10.36
CA MET A 380 -35.06 8.93 -11.02
C MET A 380 -36.24 8.01 -11.36
N LEU A 381 -37.48 8.40 -11.09
CA LEU A 381 -38.66 7.54 -11.27
C LEU A 381 -38.77 6.97 -12.69
N GLU A 382 -38.52 7.79 -13.71
CA GLU A 382 -38.62 7.41 -15.12
C GLU A 382 -37.30 6.88 -15.71
N LYS A 383 -36.28 6.66 -14.87
CA LYS A 383 -34.95 6.22 -15.31
C LYS A 383 -34.73 4.74 -15.08
N GLU A 384 -34.05 4.07 -16.01
CA GLU A 384 -33.50 2.73 -15.84
C GLU A 384 -31.98 2.79 -15.88
N PHE A 385 -31.36 2.13 -14.91
CA PHE A 385 -29.91 2.01 -14.87
C PHE A 385 -29.51 0.69 -14.24
N GLU A 386 -28.37 0.18 -14.69
CA GLU A 386 -27.67 -0.92 -14.05
C GLU A 386 -26.17 -0.67 -14.16
N PHE A 387 -25.45 -0.71 -13.03
CA PHE A 387 -24.00 -0.59 -13.03
C PHE A 387 -23.34 -1.38 -11.89
N ASN A 388 -22.11 -1.82 -12.16
CA ASN A 388 -21.29 -2.63 -11.25
C ASN A 388 -20.23 -1.76 -10.58
N LEU A 389 -20.54 -1.26 -9.38
CA LEU A 389 -19.68 -0.36 -8.62
C LEU A 389 -18.65 -1.17 -7.80
N PRO A 390 -17.33 -1.00 -8.00
CA PRO A 390 -16.35 -1.67 -7.15
C PRO A 390 -16.59 -1.31 -5.68
N ALA A 391 -16.62 -2.30 -4.80
CA ALA A 391 -17.10 -2.07 -3.44
C ALA A 391 -16.24 -1.06 -2.62
N GLU A 392 -14.94 -1.00 -2.92
CA GLU A 392 -14.01 0.00 -2.37
C GLU A 392 -14.39 1.45 -2.73
N VAL A 393 -15.03 1.64 -3.89
CA VAL A 393 -15.50 2.95 -4.36
C VAL A 393 -16.65 3.44 -3.49
N LEU A 394 -17.63 2.58 -3.19
CA LEU A 394 -18.73 2.94 -2.28
C LEU A 394 -18.19 3.33 -0.89
N GLY A 395 -17.20 2.59 -0.38
CA GLY A 395 -16.52 2.94 0.87
C GLY A 395 -15.88 4.32 0.84
N SER A 396 -15.22 4.67 -0.28
CA SER A 396 -14.60 5.98 -0.48
C SER A 396 -15.64 7.10 -0.60
N ILE A 397 -16.74 6.87 -1.32
CA ILE A 397 -17.86 7.82 -1.42
C ILE A 397 -18.40 8.13 -0.01
N VAL A 398 -18.68 7.09 0.78
CA VAL A 398 -19.18 7.27 2.14
C VAL A 398 -18.19 8.05 3.00
N ILE A 399 -16.89 7.76 2.95
CA ILE A 399 -15.90 8.48 3.77
C ILE A 399 -15.77 9.95 3.34
N LEU A 400 -15.65 10.21 2.04
CA LEU A 400 -15.34 11.54 1.51
C LEU A 400 -16.52 12.52 1.61
N PHE A 401 -17.75 12.00 1.51
CA PHE A 401 -18.95 12.83 1.44
C PHE A 401 -19.78 12.83 2.73
N LYS A 402 -19.40 12.08 3.78
CA LYS A 402 -20.11 12.06 5.07
C LYS A 402 -20.09 13.40 5.81
N GLU A 403 -18.96 14.10 5.80
CA GLU A 403 -18.77 15.36 6.54
C GLU A 403 -19.03 16.60 5.65
N ASN A 404 -18.86 16.46 4.34
CA ASN A 404 -18.88 17.56 3.37
C ASN A 404 -20.26 17.80 2.72
N HIS A 405 -21.28 16.99 3.03
CA HIS A 405 -22.64 17.17 2.50
C HIS A 405 -23.61 17.61 3.60
N ASN A 406 -24.01 18.88 3.54
CA ASN A 406 -25.18 19.38 4.27
C ASN A 406 -26.49 18.79 3.70
N SER A 407 -26.49 18.40 2.43
CA SER A 407 -27.60 17.71 1.77
C SER A 407 -27.62 16.23 2.13
N LYS A 408 -28.81 15.67 2.41
CA LYS A 408 -28.99 14.21 2.50
C LYS A 408 -28.93 13.52 1.13
N GLU A 409 -28.68 14.27 0.06
CA GLU A 409 -28.68 13.81 -1.32
C GLU A 409 -27.30 13.94 -1.93
N ILE A 410 -26.96 12.97 -2.79
CA ILE A 410 -25.72 12.91 -3.55
C ILE A 410 -26.04 12.64 -5.02
N ASP A 411 -25.49 13.49 -5.88
CA ASP A 411 -25.65 13.38 -7.33
C ASP A 411 -24.49 12.56 -7.92
N ILE A 412 -24.84 11.45 -8.56
CA ILE A 412 -23.92 10.56 -9.27
C ILE A 412 -24.15 10.74 -10.77
N PHE A 413 -23.14 11.25 -11.47
CA PHE A 413 -23.12 11.35 -12.92
C PHE A 413 -22.56 10.05 -13.49
N TYR A 414 -23.41 9.26 -14.13
CA TYR A 414 -23.12 7.94 -14.66
C TYR A 414 -22.98 7.97 -16.19
N LYS A 415 -21.93 7.33 -16.72
CA LYS A 415 -21.77 7.12 -18.17
C LYS A 415 -20.81 5.97 -18.46
N LYS A 416 -21.28 4.98 -19.22
CA LYS A 416 -20.50 3.81 -19.64
C LYS A 416 -19.81 3.17 -18.42
N GLU A 417 -18.49 3.20 -18.39
CA GLU A 417 -17.64 2.57 -17.38
C GLU A 417 -17.20 3.52 -16.27
N ASN A 418 -17.81 4.70 -16.12
CA ASN A 418 -17.41 5.66 -15.10
C ASN A 418 -18.61 6.27 -14.38
N ILE A 419 -18.41 6.51 -13.09
CA ILE A 419 -19.24 7.42 -12.30
C ILE A 419 -18.43 8.62 -11.86
N MET A 420 -19.10 9.75 -11.68
CA MET A 420 -18.53 10.99 -11.20
C MET A 420 -19.45 11.60 -10.15
N ILE A 421 -18.86 12.19 -9.12
CA ILE A 421 -19.56 12.91 -8.06
C ILE A 421 -18.86 14.26 -7.88
N LEU A 422 -19.66 15.31 -7.82
CA LEU A 422 -19.23 16.68 -7.70
C LEU A 422 -19.89 17.32 -6.48
N SER A 423 -19.07 17.96 -5.65
CA SER A 423 -19.47 18.87 -4.58
C SER A 423 -18.62 20.14 -4.68
N ASN A 424 -18.90 21.15 -3.86
CA ASN A 424 -18.30 22.49 -3.98
C ASN A 424 -16.77 22.48 -3.99
N ASN A 425 -16.15 21.63 -3.16
CA ASN A 425 -14.70 21.54 -3.01
C ASN A 425 -14.14 20.14 -3.27
N LEU A 426 -14.99 19.18 -3.69
CA LEU A 426 -14.62 17.77 -3.79
C LEU A 426 -15.14 17.20 -5.11
N PHE A 427 -14.24 16.54 -5.83
CA PHE A 427 -14.53 15.79 -7.03
C PHE A 427 -14.04 14.35 -6.87
N LEU A 428 -14.90 13.40 -7.24
CA LEU A 428 -14.55 12.00 -7.32
C LEU A 428 -14.97 11.45 -8.68
N LYS A 429 -14.08 10.71 -9.33
CA LYS A 429 -14.37 9.90 -10.51
C LYS A 429 -13.92 8.48 -10.24
N ALA A 430 -14.76 7.51 -10.56
CA ALA A 430 -14.43 6.11 -10.39
C ALA A 430 -14.80 5.28 -11.60
N LYS A 431 -13.94 4.30 -11.90
CA LYS A 431 -14.20 3.27 -12.92
C LYS A 431 -15.16 2.21 -12.37
N LEU A 432 -16.11 1.80 -13.19
CA LEU A 432 -17.01 0.68 -12.96
C LEU A 432 -16.41 -0.62 -13.49
N TYR A 433 -16.96 -1.76 -13.07
CA TYR A 433 -16.63 -3.04 -13.69
C TYR A 433 -17.52 -3.31 -14.91
N GLU A 434 -16.90 -3.70 -16.01
CA GLU A 434 -17.59 -4.15 -17.20
C GLU A 434 -18.13 -5.57 -17.05
N GLY A 435 -19.18 -5.87 -17.81
CA GLY A 435 -19.79 -7.20 -17.88
C GLY A 435 -21.16 -7.27 -17.20
N ASN A 436 -21.91 -8.32 -17.55
CA ASN A 436 -23.25 -8.53 -17.02
C ASN A 436 -23.18 -9.08 -15.60
N PHE A 437 -23.97 -8.50 -14.69
CA PHE A 437 -24.17 -9.08 -13.37
C PHE A 437 -25.15 -10.27 -13.47
N PRO A 438 -24.95 -11.36 -12.72
CA PRO A 438 -25.88 -12.48 -12.73
C PRO A 438 -27.30 -12.07 -12.28
N PHE A 439 -28.31 -12.68 -12.90
CA PHE A 439 -29.70 -12.50 -12.49
C PHE A 439 -30.01 -13.28 -11.20
N LEU A 440 -29.78 -12.65 -10.04
CA LEU A 440 -29.93 -13.28 -8.72
C LEU A 440 -31.25 -12.97 -8.01
N HIS A 441 -32.05 -12.01 -8.51
CA HIS A 441 -33.33 -11.63 -7.90
C HIS A 441 -34.31 -12.79 -7.74
N ASN A 442 -34.29 -13.75 -8.67
CA ASN A 442 -35.17 -14.93 -8.62
C ASN A 442 -34.94 -15.80 -7.38
N LEU A 443 -33.75 -15.72 -6.75
CA LEU A 443 -33.44 -16.46 -5.53
C LEU A 443 -34.16 -15.89 -4.30
N LEU A 444 -34.69 -14.66 -4.39
CA LEU A 444 -35.53 -14.06 -3.35
C LEU A 444 -37.00 -14.49 -3.46
N ILE A 445 -37.40 -15.08 -4.59
CA ILE A 445 -38.77 -15.52 -4.84
C ILE A 445 -38.84 -17.01 -4.54
N PHE A 446 -39.28 -17.37 -3.34
CA PHE A 446 -39.53 -18.77 -2.98
C PHE A 446 -40.71 -18.91 -2.02
N ASN A 447 -41.39 -20.05 -2.14
CA ASN A 447 -42.46 -20.42 -1.21
C ASN A 447 -41.81 -20.95 0.07
N GLU A 448 -41.99 -20.21 1.16
CA GLU A 448 -41.48 -20.59 2.46
C GLU A 448 -42.19 -21.84 3.02
N THR A 449 -41.43 -22.91 3.27
CA THR A 449 -41.93 -24.14 3.92
C THR A 449 -41.31 -24.34 5.30
N PHE A 450 -40.11 -23.82 5.54
CA PHE A 450 -39.41 -23.83 6.83
C PHE A 450 -39.07 -22.42 7.28
N ASN A 451 -39.40 -22.10 8.55
CA ASN A 451 -39.08 -20.83 9.18
C ASN A 451 -38.78 -21.02 10.67
N PHE A 452 -37.65 -20.49 11.14
CA PHE A 452 -37.35 -20.39 12.56
C PHE A 452 -36.51 -19.14 12.87
N SER A 453 -36.57 -18.70 14.13
CA SER A 453 -35.73 -17.63 14.67
C SER A 453 -34.75 -18.16 15.72
N VAL A 454 -33.55 -17.58 15.79
CA VAL A 454 -32.52 -17.98 16.77
C VAL A 454 -31.72 -16.78 17.25
N GLY A 455 -31.28 -16.79 18.51
CA GLY A 455 -30.41 -15.74 19.06
C GLY A 455 -29.08 -15.65 18.31
N LYS A 456 -28.82 -14.50 17.67
CA LYS A 456 -27.65 -14.26 16.81
C LYS A 456 -26.33 -14.56 17.51
N ASN A 457 -26.11 -13.99 18.70
CA ASN A 457 -24.85 -14.15 19.44
C ASN A 457 -24.68 -15.56 20.00
N ILE A 458 -25.79 -16.23 20.34
CA ILE A 458 -25.80 -17.62 20.78
C ILE A 458 -25.36 -18.52 19.62
N LEU A 459 -25.97 -18.35 18.44
CA LEU A 459 -25.62 -19.11 17.24
C LEU A 459 -24.18 -18.87 16.79
N ILE A 460 -23.70 -17.63 16.78
CA ILE A 460 -22.29 -17.31 16.46
C ILE A 460 -21.34 -18.05 17.40
N SER A 461 -21.65 -18.09 18.70
CA SER A 461 -20.82 -18.75 19.71
C SER A 461 -20.83 -20.27 19.57
N ALA A 462 -21.99 -20.86 19.26
CA ALA A 462 -22.13 -22.28 18.97
C ALA A 462 -21.37 -22.68 17.71
N ILE A 463 -21.42 -21.85 16.66
CA ILE A 463 -20.61 -22.02 15.44
C ILE A 463 -19.11 -22.01 15.78
N ASP A 464 -18.65 -21.08 16.62
CA ASP A 464 -17.24 -21.00 17.03
C ASP A 464 -16.76 -22.25 17.76
N ARG A 465 -17.58 -22.79 18.66
CA ARG A 465 -17.29 -24.06 19.34
C ARG A 465 -17.29 -25.22 18.36
N ASN A 466 -18.28 -25.31 17.47
CA ASN A 466 -18.36 -26.37 16.47
C ASN A 466 -17.15 -26.39 15.53
N LEU A 467 -16.66 -25.20 15.13
CA LEU A 467 -15.47 -25.06 14.29
C LEU A 467 -14.16 -25.48 14.97
N LEU A 468 -14.10 -25.69 16.29
CA LEU A 468 -12.89 -26.16 16.99
C LEU A 468 -12.41 -27.52 16.48
N LEU A 469 -13.32 -28.40 16.11
CA LEU A 469 -12.98 -29.71 15.54
C LEU A 469 -12.83 -29.68 14.02
N SER A 470 -13.21 -28.58 13.36
CA SER A 470 -13.19 -28.50 11.90
C SER A 470 -11.79 -28.62 11.31
N GLU A 471 -11.70 -29.24 10.14
CA GLU A 471 -10.51 -29.15 9.30
C GLU A 471 -10.45 -27.77 8.66
N GLN A 472 -9.23 -27.18 8.62
CA GLN A 472 -8.99 -25.80 8.15
C GLN A 472 -9.60 -25.50 6.77
N ASN A 473 -9.80 -26.54 5.93
CA ASN A 473 -10.25 -26.39 4.56
C ASN A 473 -11.76 -26.63 4.35
N LEU A 474 -12.45 -27.30 5.27
CA LEU A 474 -13.85 -27.69 5.05
C LEU A 474 -14.84 -26.68 5.67
N ASN A 475 -14.60 -26.26 6.92
CA ASN A 475 -15.45 -25.29 7.63
C ASN A 475 -16.98 -25.59 7.54
N ILE A 476 -17.36 -26.87 7.47
CA ILE A 476 -18.75 -27.32 7.33
C ILE A 476 -19.31 -27.60 8.71
N THR A 477 -20.56 -27.18 8.96
CA THR A 477 -21.36 -27.64 10.11
C THR A 477 -22.67 -28.23 9.61
N PHE A 478 -23.10 -29.34 10.22
CA PHE A 478 -24.41 -29.92 9.98
C PHE A 478 -25.40 -29.33 10.98
N TYR A 479 -26.55 -28.92 10.47
CA TYR A 479 -27.62 -28.32 11.25
C TYR A 479 -28.83 -29.25 11.18
N LYS A 480 -29.43 -29.53 12.33
CA LYS A 480 -30.67 -30.30 12.43
C LYS A 480 -31.67 -29.54 13.28
N VAL A 481 -32.83 -29.24 12.72
CA VAL A 481 -33.94 -28.59 13.43
C VAL A 481 -34.95 -29.66 13.82
N ILE A 482 -35.25 -29.76 15.11
CA ILE A 482 -36.28 -30.64 15.68
C ILE A 482 -37.05 -29.80 16.69
N GLU A 483 -38.38 -29.71 16.54
CA GLU A 483 -39.21 -28.91 17.45
C GLU A 483 -38.63 -27.50 17.67
N ASN A 484 -38.30 -27.13 18.91
CA ASN A 484 -37.72 -25.82 19.27
C ASN A 484 -36.20 -25.86 19.48
N SER A 485 -35.53 -26.84 18.87
CA SER A 485 -34.10 -27.05 19.01
C SER A 485 -33.38 -27.09 17.67
N LEU A 486 -32.26 -26.36 17.59
CA LEU A 486 -31.28 -26.41 16.50
C LEU A 486 -30.01 -27.09 17.01
N PHE A 487 -29.73 -28.27 16.47
CA PHE A 487 -28.51 -29.02 16.74
C PHE A 487 -27.43 -28.64 15.73
N LEU A 488 -26.22 -28.33 16.22
CA LEU A 488 -25.01 -28.07 15.45
C LEU A 488 -24.05 -29.25 15.63
N GLU A 489 -23.90 -30.04 14.57
CA GLU A 489 -23.14 -31.28 14.57
C GLU A 489 -21.87 -31.16 13.71
N TYR A 490 -20.76 -31.71 14.21
CA TYR A 490 -19.55 -31.93 13.43
C TYR A 490 -18.85 -33.21 13.90
N LYS A 491 -18.34 -34.01 12.95
CA LYS A 491 -17.63 -35.25 13.23
C LYS A 491 -16.34 -35.31 12.42
N ASN A 492 -15.23 -35.58 13.10
CA ASN A 492 -13.94 -35.86 12.50
C ASN A 492 -13.44 -37.24 12.97
N SER A 493 -12.90 -38.03 12.06
CA SER A 493 -12.48 -39.41 12.34
C SER A 493 -11.37 -39.52 13.40
N TYR A 494 -10.54 -38.49 13.57
CA TYR A 494 -9.40 -38.52 14.49
C TYR A 494 -9.52 -37.50 15.64
N LYS A 495 -10.30 -36.42 15.46
CA LYS A 495 -10.47 -35.36 16.48
C LYS A 495 -11.74 -35.51 17.33
N GLY A 496 -12.63 -36.44 17.00
CA GLY A 496 -13.87 -36.69 17.74
C GLY A 496 -15.10 -36.02 17.13
N PHE A 497 -16.11 -35.76 17.96
CA PHE A 497 -17.38 -35.15 17.53
C PHE A 497 -17.79 -34.01 18.47
N ILE A 498 -18.54 -33.05 17.91
CA ILE A 498 -19.30 -32.03 18.65
C ILE A 498 -20.75 -32.16 18.22
N ASN A 499 -21.63 -32.13 19.21
CA ASN A 499 -23.07 -31.93 19.02
C ASN A 499 -23.52 -30.92 20.08
N GLU A 500 -24.01 -29.77 19.64
CA GLU A 500 -24.48 -28.71 20.53
C GLU A 500 -25.91 -28.34 20.19
N GLU A 501 -26.75 -28.22 21.20
CA GLU A 501 -28.14 -27.82 21.07
C GLU A 501 -28.31 -26.33 21.38
N VAL A 502 -29.03 -25.62 20.51
CA VAL A 502 -29.38 -24.21 20.67
C VAL A 502 -30.89 -24.07 20.56
N GLU A 503 -31.50 -23.36 21.52
CA GLU A 503 -32.93 -23.06 21.51
C GLU A 503 -33.31 -22.12 20.35
N ILE A 504 -34.42 -22.44 19.67
CA ILE A 504 -34.98 -21.68 18.56
C ILE A 504 -36.48 -21.46 18.73
N GLU A 505 -37.00 -20.42 18.10
CA GLU A 505 -38.44 -20.20 17.97
C GLU A 505 -38.88 -20.68 16.58
N LYS A 506 -39.42 -21.90 16.52
CA LYS A 506 -39.88 -22.47 15.26
C LYS A 506 -41.25 -21.92 14.87
N LYS A 507 -41.33 -21.37 13.66
CA LYS A 507 -42.58 -20.80 13.11
C LYS A 507 -43.25 -21.75 12.13
N LYS A 508 -42.49 -22.52 11.33
CA LYS A 508 -43.03 -23.39 10.28
C LYS A 508 -42.11 -24.55 9.90
N GLY A 509 -42.71 -25.65 9.44
CA GLY A 509 -42.04 -26.82 8.87
C GLY A 509 -41.90 -27.99 9.86
N ASP A 510 -41.39 -29.12 9.40
CA ASP A 510 -41.14 -30.31 10.23
C ASP A 510 -39.65 -30.43 10.63
N VAL A 511 -39.14 -31.65 10.76
CA VAL A 511 -37.71 -31.90 10.98
C VAL A 511 -36.94 -31.62 9.71
N ILE A 512 -35.87 -30.83 9.81
CA ILE A 512 -35.02 -30.51 8.66
C ILE A 512 -33.55 -30.63 9.00
N LYS A 513 -32.77 -31.15 8.04
CA LYS A 513 -31.31 -31.27 8.12
C LYS A 513 -30.70 -30.55 6.95
N PHE A 514 -29.69 -29.73 7.19
CA PHE A 514 -28.96 -29.01 6.14
C PHE A 514 -27.50 -28.81 6.57
N SER A 515 -26.62 -28.45 5.64
CA SER A 515 -25.22 -28.17 5.97
C SER A 515 -24.77 -26.87 5.32
N LEU A 516 -23.94 -26.10 6.03
CA LEU A 516 -23.47 -24.79 5.59
C LEU A 516 -21.98 -24.65 5.81
N ASN A 517 -21.35 -23.81 5.00
CA ASN A 517 -20.05 -23.25 5.34
C ASN A 517 -20.24 -22.28 6.52
N SER A 518 -19.73 -22.67 7.68
CA SER A 518 -19.94 -21.95 8.93
C SER A 518 -19.19 -20.63 9.03
N LEU A 519 -18.07 -20.48 8.31
CA LEU A 519 -17.40 -19.19 8.19
C LEU A 519 -18.24 -18.19 7.39
N PHE A 520 -18.86 -18.64 6.30
CA PHE A 520 -19.78 -17.82 5.52
C PHE A 520 -21.03 -17.46 6.33
N LEU A 521 -21.65 -18.44 7.01
CA LEU A 521 -22.81 -18.17 7.87
C LEU A 521 -22.44 -17.16 8.96
N LYS A 522 -21.34 -17.37 9.70
CA LYS A 522 -20.88 -16.45 10.75
C LYS A 522 -20.67 -15.03 10.22
N GLN A 523 -20.15 -14.88 9.00
CA GLN A 523 -19.99 -13.58 8.36
C GLN A 523 -21.33 -12.90 8.07
N LEU A 524 -22.32 -13.64 7.55
CA LEU A 524 -23.67 -13.10 7.29
C LEU A 524 -24.40 -12.72 8.59
N LEU A 525 -24.24 -13.53 9.64
CA LEU A 525 -24.84 -13.24 10.96
C LEU A 525 -24.35 -11.90 11.52
N LYS A 526 -23.06 -11.57 11.35
CA LYS A 526 -22.49 -10.28 11.80
C LYS A 526 -23.09 -9.06 11.11
N ASN A 527 -23.65 -9.21 9.91
CA ASN A 527 -24.28 -8.10 9.18
C ASN A 527 -25.71 -7.81 9.66
N ILE A 528 -26.29 -8.67 10.51
CA ILE A 528 -27.63 -8.50 11.06
C ILE A 528 -27.55 -7.66 12.34
N SER A 529 -28.26 -6.53 12.36
CA SER A 529 -28.31 -5.64 13.51
C SER A 529 -29.09 -6.25 14.67
N ASP A 530 -30.18 -6.96 14.36
CA ASP A 530 -31.11 -7.53 15.33
C ASP A 530 -30.49 -8.64 16.19
N ASP A 531 -31.02 -8.83 17.40
CA ASP A 531 -30.55 -9.84 18.36
C ASP A 531 -30.92 -11.26 17.94
N LYS A 532 -31.98 -11.39 17.13
CA LYS A 532 -32.44 -12.65 16.54
C LYS A 532 -32.25 -12.62 15.03
N VAL A 533 -31.89 -13.76 14.47
CA VAL A 533 -31.85 -14.01 13.02
C VAL A 533 -32.96 -14.98 12.66
N ILE A 534 -33.63 -14.70 11.54
CA ILE A 534 -34.66 -15.55 10.96
C ILE A 534 -34.06 -16.31 9.79
N PHE A 535 -34.27 -17.63 9.78
CA PHE A 535 -33.94 -18.53 8.68
C PHE A 535 -35.24 -18.87 7.93
N SER A 536 -35.24 -18.71 6.61
CA SER A 536 -36.39 -18.99 5.75
C SER A 536 -35.96 -19.70 4.48
N PHE A 537 -36.54 -20.87 4.18
CA PHE A 537 -36.20 -21.67 3.01
C PHE A 537 -37.26 -22.74 2.69
N SER A 538 -37.16 -23.31 1.49
CA SER A 538 -38.12 -24.28 0.98
C SER A 538 -37.69 -25.75 1.12
N ASP A 539 -36.38 -26.01 1.14
CA ASP A 539 -35.80 -27.37 1.12
C ASP A 539 -34.34 -27.34 1.62
N PRO A 540 -33.81 -28.42 2.24
CA PRO A 540 -32.43 -28.55 2.69
C PRO A 540 -31.33 -28.10 1.73
N PHE A 541 -31.54 -28.27 0.42
CA PHE A 541 -30.54 -28.03 -0.60
C PHE A 541 -30.81 -26.75 -1.41
N LYS A 542 -31.88 -26.02 -1.08
CA LYS A 542 -32.24 -24.75 -1.70
C LYS A 542 -31.60 -23.57 -0.96
N PRO A 543 -31.44 -22.41 -1.62
CA PRO A 543 -30.91 -21.21 -0.97
C PRO A 543 -31.64 -20.88 0.34
N ILE A 544 -30.88 -20.55 1.38
CA ILE A 544 -31.41 -20.17 2.68
C ILE A 544 -31.38 -18.65 2.80
N LEU A 545 -32.54 -18.04 3.03
CA LEU A 545 -32.69 -16.62 3.27
C LEU A 545 -32.49 -16.33 4.76
N LEU A 546 -31.67 -15.32 5.05
CA LEU A 546 -31.34 -14.84 6.38
C LEU A 546 -31.66 -13.36 6.50
N PHE A 547 -32.40 -12.97 7.54
CA PHE A 547 -32.74 -11.59 7.82
C PHE A 547 -33.03 -11.36 9.30
N GLY A 548 -32.92 -10.10 9.73
CA GLY A 548 -33.45 -9.63 11.00
C GLY A 548 -34.89 -9.13 10.82
N GLU A 549 -35.70 -9.18 11.87
CA GLU A 549 -37.11 -8.78 11.85
C GLU A 549 -37.31 -7.30 11.45
N LYS A 550 -36.47 -6.39 11.96
CA LYS A 550 -36.66 -4.93 11.77
C LYS A 550 -36.24 -4.45 10.39
N GLU A 551 -35.30 -5.14 9.76
CA GLU A 551 -34.65 -4.69 8.52
C GLU A 551 -35.02 -5.54 7.30
N HIS A 552 -35.91 -6.53 7.45
CA HIS A 552 -36.19 -7.54 6.42
C HIS A 552 -36.64 -6.97 5.07
N GLU A 553 -37.35 -5.84 5.04
CA GLU A 553 -37.75 -5.19 3.78
C GLU A 553 -36.56 -4.57 3.06
N LYS A 554 -35.61 -4.00 3.81
CA LYS A 554 -34.48 -3.24 3.27
C LYS A 554 -33.25 -4.09 3.04
N PHE A 555 -33.04 -5.15 3.80
CA PHE A 555 -31.83 -5.96 3.76
C PHE A 555 -32.13 -7.44 3.97
N LYS A 556 -31.67 -8.26 3.02
CA LYS A 556 -31.78 -9.71 3.05
C LYS A 556 -30.46 -10.33 2.63
N GLN A 557 -30.20 -11.54 3.10
CA GLN A 557 -29.00 -12.28 2.78
C GLN A 557 -29.36 -13.69 2.36
N ILE A 558 -28.58 -14.28 1.48
CA ILE A 558 -28.71 -15.67 1.06
C ILE A 558 -27.41 -16.40 1.33
N ILE A 559 -27.51 -17.63 1.83
CA ILE A 559 -26.44 -18.61 1.83
C ILE A 559 -26.87 -19.87 1.09
N LEU A 560 -25.99 -20.40 0.24
CA LEU A 560 -26.22 -21.67 -0.44
C LEU A 560 -25.80 -22.84 0.46
N PRO A 561 -26.69 -23.83 0.71
CA PRO A 561 -26.32 -25.07 1.38
C PRO A 561 -25.25 -25.84 0.63
N LEU A 562 -24.45 -26.59 1.39
CA LEU A 562 -23.52 -27.55 0.84
C LEU A 562 -24.23 -28.89 0.68
N LYS A 563 -24.06 -29.52 -0.49
CA LYS A 563 -24.41 -30.93 -0.66
C LYS A 563 -23.30 -31.73 0.00
N TYR A 564 -23.64 -32.43 1.07
CA TYR A 564 -22.75 -33.37 1.71
C TYR A 564 -23.45 -34.73 1.71
N SER A 565 -22.84 -35.69 1.00
CA SER A 565 -23.26 -37.09 0.91
C SER A 565 -22.60 -37.92 2.01
#